data_AF-A0A915N1G7-F1
#
_entry.id   AF-A0A915N1G7-F1
#
_cell.length_a   1.000
_cell.length_b   1.000
_cell.length_c   1.000
_cell.angle_alpha   90.00
_cell.angle_beta   90.00
_cell.angle_gamma   90.00
#
_symmetry.space_group_name_H-M   'P 1'
#
loop_
_entity.id
_entity.type
_entity.pdbx_description
1 polymer ?
#
loop_
_entity_poly.entity_id
_entity_poly.type
_entity_poly.pdbx_seq_one_letter_code
_entity_poly.pdbx_strand_id
1 'polypeptide(L)'
;MCDNCHGKLCQDRYAPYFCGDVCCLQYYCEACWDRLHYGGANRIREVHKPFVRMGEQTKQLHRLPHHNTTTTASSAAVVPAVIPRVL
;
A
#
# COMPACT_ATOMS: atom_id res chain seq x y z
N MET A 1 -1.41 12.69 14.43
CA MET A 1 -2.62 13.27 13.86
C MET A 1 -2.61 13.05 12.36
N CYS A 2 -3.71 12.55 11.78
CA CYS A 2 -3.84 12.22 10.34
C CYS A 2 -4.54 13.36 9.61
N ASP A 3 -4.00 13.79 8.47
CA ASP A 3 -4.52 14.95 7.73
C ASP A 3 -5.80 14.63 6.95
N ASN A 4 -6.00 13.37 6.57
CA ASN A 4 -7.18 12.96 5.79
C ASN A 4 -8.44 12.77 6.64
N CYS A 5 -8.32 12.14 7.81
CA CYS A 5 -9.47 11.88 8.68
C CYS A 5 -9.56 12.83 9.87
N HIS A 6 -8.60 13.74 10.03
CA HIS A 6 -8.49 14.66 11.16
C HIS A 6 -8.60 13.91 12.51
N GLY A 7 -7.93 12.76 12.60
CA GLY A 7 -7.93 11.93 13.81
C GLY A 7 -9.14 11.02 14.04
N LYS A 8 -10.25 11.20 13.30
CA LYS A 8 -11.52 10.46 13.51
C LYS A 8 -11.40 8.93 13.44
N LEU A 9 -10.49 8.41 12.59
CA LEU A 9 -10.30 6.97 12.40
C LEU A 9 -9.17 6.38 13.25
N CYS A 10 -8.35 7.22 13.87
CA CYS A 10 -7.20 6.79 14.65
C CYS A 10 -7.22 7.30 16.09
N GLN A 11 -8.35 7.87 16.55
CA GLN A 11 -8.52 8.43 17.90
C GLN A 11 -7.44 9.47 18.22
N ASP A 12 -7.21 10.40 17.28
CA ASP A 12 -6.20 11.46 17.35
C ASP A 12 -4.75 10.98 17.54
N ARG A 13 -4.49 9.67 17.44
CA ARG A 13 -3.14 9.11 17.53
C ARG A 13 -2.22 9.64 16.42
N TYR A 14 -0.92 9.47 16.66
CA TYR A 14 0.13 9.77 15.69
C TYR A 14 -0.14 9.10 14.33
N ALA A 15 0.11 9.82 13.25
CA ALA A 15 -0.04 9.29 11.89
C ALA A 15 1.36 8.93 11.36
N PRO A 16 1.66 7.63 11.19
CA PRO A 16 3.04 7.21 10.95
C PRO A 16 3.49 7.36 9.50
N TYR A 17 2.58 7.54 8.54
CA TYR A 17 2.89 7.43 7.12
C TYR A 17 2.79 8.79 6.43
N PHE A 18 3.89 9.22 5.82
CA PHE A 18 3.90 10.37 4.92
C PHE A 18 3.91 9.89 3.46
N CYS A 19 3.00 10.39 2.63
CA CYS A 19 3.07 10.16 1.19
C CYS A 19 3.88 11.29 0.55
N GLY A 20 4.96 10.96 -0.17
CA GLY A 20 5.80 11.96 -0.84
C GLY A 20 5.33 12.38 -2.24
N ASP A 21 4.30 11.74 -2.79
CA ASP A 21 3.76 12.05 -4.11
C ASP A 21 2.94 13.34 -4.10
N VAL A 22 3.09 14.17 -5.13
CA VAL A 22 2.48 15.51 -5.24
C VAL A 22 0.95 15.51 -5.10
N CYS A 23 0.30 14.42 -5.50
CA CYS A 23 -1.15 14.25 -5.41
C CYS A 23 -1.65 13.98 -3.98
N CYS A 24 -0.75 13.82 -3.02
CA CYS A 24 -1.02 13.47 -1.64
C CYS A 24 -0.29 14.41 -0.65
N LEU A 25 1.06 14.45 -0.66
CA LEU A 25 1.92 15.31 0.17
C LEU A 25 1.43 15.56 1.61
N GLN A 26 0.98 14.52 2.29
CA GLN A 26 0.34 14.63 3.61
C GLN A 26 0.57 13.38 4.47
N TYR A 27 0.28 13.49 5.76
CA TYR A 27 0.31 12.39 6.71
C TYR A 27 -1.02 11.62 6.75
N TYR A 28 -0.89 10.30 6.77
CA TYR A 28 -2.02 9.36 6.88
C TYR A 28 -1.82 8.42 8.06
N CYS A 29 -2.91 8.10 8.75
CA CYS A 29 -2.97 6.93 9.62
C CYS A 29 -3.10 5.65 8.78
N GLU A 30 -2.85 4.49 9.40
CA GLU A 30 -2.98 3.16 8.76
C GLU A 30 -4.31 2.99 8.01
N ALA A 31 -5.44 3.23 8.67
CA ALA A 31 -6.76 3.07 8.06
C ALA A 31 -6.99 3.98 6.83
N CYS A 32 -6.41 5.19 6.81
CA CYS A 32 -6.52 6.07 5.66
C CYS A 32 -5.56 5.65 4.55
N TRP A 33 -4.34 5.23 4.92
CA TRP A 33 -3.36 4.73 3.98
C TRP A 33 -3.92 3.53 3.21
N ASP A 34 -4.44 2.53 3.92
CA ASP A 34 -4.97 1.32 3.31
C ASP A 34 -6.13 1.62 2.35
N ARG A 35 -7.06 2.49 2.73
CA ARG A 35 -8.19 2.85 1.86
C ARG A 35 -7.78 3.60 0.60
N LEU A 36 -6.79 4.48 0.70
CA LEU A 36 -6.42 5.40 -0.39
C LEU A 36 -5.29 4.88 -1.29
N HIS A 37 -4.39 4.07 -0.72
CA HIS A 37 -3.18 3.58 -1.39
C HIS A 37 -3.17 2.05 -1.57
N TYR A 38 -4.08 1.30 -0.94
CA TYR A 38 -4.28 -0.13 -1.25
C TYR A 38 -5.70 -0.45 -1.72
N GLY A 39 -6.70 0.34 -1.33
CA GLY A 39 -8.12 0.06 -1.52
C GLY A 39 -8.67 0.20 -2.95
N GLY A 40 -7.82 0.28 -3.98
CA GLY A 40 -8.23 0.23 -5.39
C GLY A 40 -9.10 1.39 -5.90
N ALA A 41 -9.51 2.33 -5.05
CA ALA A 41 -10.35 3.47 -5.42
C ALA A 41 -9.66 4.41 -6.43
N ASN A 42 -8.33 4.42 -6.46
CA ASN A 42 -7.54 5.12 -7.45
C ASN A 42 -6.26 4.32 -7.76
N ARG A 43 -6.21 3.70 -8.95
CA ARG A 43 -5.06 2.90 -9.40
C ARG A 43 -3.73 3.67 -9.38
N ILE A 44 -3.74 4.99 -9.56
CA ILE A 44 -2.49 5.78 -9.52
C ILE A 44 -1.90 5.79 -8.11
N ARG A 45 -2.73 5.74 -7.06
CA ARG A 45 -2.26 5.80 -5.67
C ARG A 45 -1.73 4.47 -5.16
N GLU A 46 -1.92 3.38 -5.89
CA GLU A 46 -1.48 2.04 -5.48
C GLU A 46 0.04 1.85 -5.54
N VAL A 47 0.71 2.66 -6.35
CA VAL A 47 2.17 2.63 -6.51
C VAL A 47 2.90 3.59 -5.56
N HIS A 48 2.18 4.45 -4.83
CA HIS A 48 2.78 5.34 -3.86
C HIS A 48 3.35 4.53 -2.69
N LYS A 49 4.50 4.94 -2.18
CA LYS A 49 5.17 4.26 -1.07
C LYS A 49 5.25 5.20 0.14
N PRO A 50 4.90 4.73 1.35
CA PRO A 50 4.94 5.57 2.54
C PRO A 50 6.38 5.82 2.98
N PHE A 51 6.65 7.04 3.42
CA PHE A 51 7.83 7.39 4.20
C PHE A 51 7.51 7.30 5.69
N VAL A 52 8.38 6.64 6.45
CA VAL A 52 8.26 6.44 7.89
C VAL A 52 9.52 6.93 8.58
N ARG A 53 9.35 7.73 9.63
CA ARG A 53 10.45 8.15 10.50
C ARG A 53 10.81 7.04 11.48
N MET A 54 12.06 6.61 11.46
CA MET A 54 12.66 5.56 12.29
C MET A 54 13.91 6.14 12.98
N GLY A 55 13.73 6.73 14.17
CA GLY A 55 14.78 7.51 14.82
C GLY A 55 15.14 8.76 14.00
N GLU A 56 16.42 8.93 13.72
CA GLU A 56 16.94 10.03 12.87
C GLU A 56 16.79 9.78 11.37
N GLN A 57 16.39 8.56 10.96
CA GLN A 57 16.25 8.19 9.56
C GLN A 57 14.81 8.31 9.11
N THR A 58 14.60 8.73 7.85
CA THR A 58 13.31 8.58 7.16
C THR A 58 13.47 7.52 6.09
N LYS A 59 12.64 6.47 6.15
CA LYS A 59 12.72 5.34 5.23
C LYS A 59 11.45 5.24 4.41
N GLN A 60 11.61 5.08 3.10
CA GLN A 60 10.51 4.66 2.24
C GLN A 60 10.28 3.16 2.44
N LEU A 61 9.08 2.77 2.87
CA LEU A 61 8.74 1.37 3.05
C LEU A 61 8.13 0.82 1.75
N HIS A 62 8.61 -0.35 1.33
CA HIS A 62 8.05 -1.06 0.17
C HIS A 62 6.84 -1.92 0.57
N ARG A 63 6.80 -2.38 1.84
CA ARG A 63 5.71 -3.14 2.42
C ARG A 63 5.51 -2.68 3.87
N LEU A 64 4.26 -2.41 4.24
CA LEU A 64 3.91 -1.98 5.60
C LEU A 64 3.83 -3.19 6.56
N PRO A 65 4.31 -3.06 7.82
CA PRO A 65 4.36 -4.16 8.80
C PRO A 65 3.00 -4.75 9.19
N HIS A 66 1.90 -4.02 8.98
CA HIS A 66 0.55 -4.48 9.32
C HIS A 66 -0.07 -5.38 8.24
N HIS A 67 0.58 -5.53 7.08
CA HIS A 67 0.10 -6.38 5.99
C HIS A 67 0.69 -7.80 6.10
N ASN A 68 0.33 -8.50 7.18
CA ASN A 68 0.66 -9.92 7.36
C ASN A 68 -0.51 -10.77 6.85
N THR A 69 -0.26 -11.59 5.81
CA THR A 69 -1.18 -12.51 5.10
C THR A 69 -2.11 -11.81 4.09
N THR A 70 -2.05 -12.06 2.77
CA THR A 70 -1.92 -13.33 2.05
C THR A 70 -0.99 -13.17 0.84
N THR A 71 0.18 -13.81 0.88
CA THR A 71 0.91 -14.15 -0.34
C THR A 71 0.14 -15.29 -1.00
N THR A 72 -0.76 -15.01 -1.95
CA THR A 72 -1.02 -16.00 -3.00
C THR A 72 0.30 -16.14 -3.74
N ALA A 73 0.96 -17.26 -3.49
CA ALA A 73 2.16 -17.65 -4.19
C ALA A 73 1.94 -17.44 -5.70
N SER A 74 2.86 -16.73 -6.34
CA SER A 74 3.13 -16.92 -7.75
C SER A 74 3.56 -18.38 -7.95
N SER A 75 2.60 -19.29 -8.05
CA SER A 75 2.83 -20.58 -8.66
C SER A 75 2.75 -20.34 -10.16
N ALA A 76 3.92 -20.14 -10.77
CA ALA A 76 4.10 -20.37 -12.19
C ALA A 76 3.76 -21.85 -12.47
N ALA A 77 2.49 -22.13 -12.74
CA ALA A 77 2.07 -23.38 -13.33
C ALA A 77 2.32 -23.26 -14.84
N VAL A 78 3.40 -23.91 -15.29
CA VAL A 78 3.68 -24.18 -16.70
C VAL A 78 2.45 -24.89 -17.28
N VAL A 79 1.72 -24.22 -18.17
CA VAL A 79 0.72 -24.87 -19.00
C VAL A 79 1.43 -25.52 -20.19
N PRO A 80 1.37 -26.85 -20.40
CA PRO A 80 1.87 -27.43 -21.63
C PRO A 80 0.88 -27.09 -22.75
N ALA A 81 1.39 -26.47 -23.81
CA ALA A 81 0.64 -26.16 -25.02
C ALA A 81 0.16 -27.47 -25.67
N VAL A 82 -1.16 -27.70 -25.69
CA VAL A 82 -1.78 -28.76 -26.50
C VAL A 82 -2.01 -28.18 -27.90
N ILE A 83 -1.21 -28.65 -28.86
CA ILE A 83 -1.39 -28.37 -30.29
C ILE A 83 -2.58 -29.21 -30.78
N PRO A 84 -3.64 -28.63 -31.37
CA PRO A 84 -4.68 -29.43 -32.00
C PRO A 84 -4.17 -29.94 -33.35
N ARG A 85 -4.15 -31.27 -33.53
CA ARG A 85 -4.03 -31.90 -34.86
C ARG A 85 -5.32 -31.63 -35.63
N VAL A 86 -5.22 -30.92 -36.75
CA VAL A 86 -6.28 -30.79 -37.75
C VAL A 86 -6.41 -32.12 -38.50
N LEU A 87 -7.64 -32.61 -38.63
CA LEU A 87 -8.04 -33.75 -39.49
C LEU A 87 -8.18 -33.28 -40.95
#